data_AF-A0AB39MNQ3-F1
#
_entry.id   AF-A0AB39MNQ3-F1
#
_cell.length_a   1.000
_cell.length_b   1.000
_cell.length_c   1.000
_cell.angle_alpha   90.00
_cell.angle_beta   90.00
_cell.angle_gamma   90.00
#
_symmetry.space_group_name_H-M   'P 1'
#
loop_
_entity.id
_entity.type
_entity.pdbx_description
1 polymer ?
#
loop_
_entity_poly.entity_id
_entity_poly.type
_entity_poly.pdbx_seq_one_letter_code
_entity_poly.pdbx_strand_id
1 'polypeptide(L)' 'MPSTFRPLPNPPAVDLRLGGLRLTIQRLPYPLLTFLTGIAGSAGGAMWFGR' A
#
# COMPACT_ATOMS: atom_id res chain seq x y z
N MET A 1 -17.28 13.74 34.83
CA MET A 1 -15.98 13.15 34.46
C MET A 1 -15.75 13.43 32.98
N PRO A 2 -14.70 14.16 32.57
CA PRO A 2 -14.43 14.36 31.14
C PRO A 2 -13.83 13.07 30.56
N SER A 3 -14.54 12.45 29.61
CA SER A 3 -14.03 11.32 28.84
C SER A 3 -12.95 11.82 27.87
N THR A 4 -11.68 11.57 28.19
CA THR A 4 -10.55 11.88 27.32
C THR A 4 -10.66 11.09 26.02
N PHE A 5 -11.04 11.74 24.92
CA PHE A 5 -10.96 11.18 23.58
C PHE A 5 -9.49 10.97 23.22
N ARG A 6 -9.02 9.71 23.25
CA ARG A 6 -7.72 9.35 22.68
C ARG A 6 -7.91 9.19 21.18
N PRO A 7 -7.27 9.99 20.32
CA PRO A 7 -7.21 9.67 18.90
C PRO A 7 -6.56 8.29 18.77
N LEU A 8 -7.29 7.33 18.19
CA LEU A 8 -6.70 6.03 17.89
C LEU A 8 -5.56 6.23 16.89
N PRO A 9 -4.41 5.56 17.06
CA PRO A 9 -3.35 5.58 16.07
C PRO A 9 -3.92 5.20 14.70
N ASN A 10 -3.70 6.05 13.70
CA ASN A 10 -4.17 5.78 12.34
C ASN A 10 -3.41 4.53 11.84
N PRO A 11 -4.10 3.42 11.52
CA PRO A 11 -3.43 2.20 11.10
C PRO A 11 -2.60 2.47 9.84
N PRO A 12 -1.40 1.86 9.72
CA PRO A 12 -0.57 2.07 8.54
C PRO A 12 -1.27 1.55 7.29
N ALA A 13 -1.10 2.26 6.18
CA ALA A 13 -1.73 1.90 4.91
C ALA A 13 -1.23 0.55 4.37
N VAL A 14 0.07 0.24 4.55
CA VAL A 14 0.68 -1.06 4.21
C VAL A 14 1.76 -1.41 5.24
N ASP A 15 1.73 -2.64 5.75
CA ASP A 15 2.79 -3.23 6.59
C ASP A 15 3.41 -4.39 5.81
N LEU A 16 4.65 -4.22 5.35
CA LEU A 16 5.39 -5.23 4.59
C LEU A 16 6.41 -5.89 5.49
N ARG A 17 6.41 -7.23 5.53
CA ARG A 17 7.36 -8.02 6.33
C ARG A 17 8.17 -8.93 5.41
N LEU A 18 9.48 -8.71 5.36
CA LEU A 18 10.41 -9.51 4.56
C LEU A 18 11.59 -9.94 5.43
N GLY A 19 11.66 -11.22 5.79
CA GLY A 19 12.84 -11.80 6.45
C GLY A 19 13.30 -11.10 7.75
N GLY A 20 12.40 -10.46 8.49
CA GLY A 20 12.71 -9.69 9.70
C GLY A 20 12.72 -8.17 9.52
N LEU A 21 12.76 -7.67 8.28
CA LEU A 21 12.55 -6.25 7.99
C LEU A 21 11.05 -5.93 8.02
N ARG A 22 10.65 -5.02 8.93
CA ARG A 22 9.30 -4.47 8.99
C ARG A 22 9.30 -3.09 8.34
N LEU A 23 8.71 -2.98 7.15
CA LEU A 23 8.56 -1.73 6.44
C LEU A 23 7.11 -1.28 6.56
N THR A 24 6.88 -0.15 7.23
CA THR A 24 5.55 0.35 7.53
C THR A 24 5.29 1.62 6.74
N ILE A 25 4.42 1.55 5.73
CA ILE A 25 4.04 2.69 4.89
C ILE A 25 2.84 3.37 5.52
N GLN A 26 3.04 4.55 6.11
CA GLN A 26 1.97 5.30 6.79
C GLN A 26 1.00 5.98 5.82
N ARG A 27 1.48 6.39 4.65
CA ARG A 27 0.69 7.06 3.61
C ARG A 27 1.14 6.54 2.26
N LEU A 28 0.26 5.84 1.52
CA LEU A 28 0.57 5.47 0.15
C LEU A 28 0.55 6.74 -0.71
N PRO A 29 1.64 7.08 -1.41
CA PRO A 29 1.60 8.14 -2.41
C PRO A 29 0.69 7.70 -3.55
N TYR A 30 -0.27 8.55 -3.94
CA TYR A 30 -1.05 8.35 -5.16
C TYR A 30 -0.18 8.01 -6.39
N PRO A 31 0.98 8.68 -6.61
CA PRO A 31 1.88 8.32 -7.71
C PRO A 31 2.35 6.86 -7.69
N LEU A 32 2.58 6.30 -6.49
CA LEU A 32 3.05 4.92 -6.35
C LEU A 32 1.94 3.93 -6.71
N LEU A 33 0.70 4.20 -6.29
CA LEU A 33 -0.46 3.38 -6.68
C LEU A 33 -0.65 3.39 -8.20
N THR A 34 -0.58 4.57 -8.82
CA THR A 34 -0.69 4.70 -10.29
C THR A 34 0.42 3.94 -10.99
N PHE A 35 1.66 4.03 -10.49
CA PHE A 35 2.79 3.30 -11.03
C PHE A 35 2.63 1.78 -10.92
N LEU A 36 2.27 1.28 -9.74
CA LEU A 36 2.03 -0.15 -9.51
C LEU A 36 0.88 -0.69 -10.37
N THR A 37 -0.20 0.08 -10.49
CA THR A 37 -1.35 -0.28 -11.35
C THR A 37 -0.96 -0.28 -12.81
N GLY A 38 -0.14 0.68 -13.25
CA GLY A 38 0.40 0.74 -14.61
C GLY A 38 1.29 -0.46 -14.94
N ILE A 39 2.18 -0.85 -14.02
CA ILE A 39 3.01 -2.06 -14.18
C ILE A 39 2.14 -3.31 -14.24
N ALA A 40 1.21 -3.47 -13.30
CA ALA A 40 0.34 -4.64 -13.25
C ALA A 40 -0.54 -4.75 -14.50
N GLY A 41 -1.11 -3.64 -14.96
CA GLY A 41 -1.90 -3.58 -16.18
C GLY A 41 -1.08 -3.85 -17.44
N SER A 42 0.16 -3.32 -17.51
CA SER A 42 1.06 -3.57 -18.65
C SER A 42 1.53 -5.01 -18.70
N ALA A 43 1.94 -5.58 -17.57
CA ALA A 43 2.36 -6.97 -17.48
C ALA A 43 1.19 -7.93 -17.74
N GLY A 44 0.03 -7.67 -17.15
CA GLY A 44 -1.19 -8.43 -17.39
C GLY A 44 -1.64 -8.34 -18.85
N GLY A 45 -1.61 -7.14 -19.45
CA GLY A 45 -1.91 -6.93 -20.86
C GLY A 45 -0.95 -7.68 -21.78
N ALA A 46 0.36 -7.60 -21.54
CA ALA A 46 1.36 -8.32 -22.32
C ALA A 46 1.15 -9.84 -22.26
N MET A 47 0.82 -10.40 -21.08
CA MET A 47 0.47 -11.82 -20.94
C MET A 47 -0.85 -12.19 -21.63
N TRP A 48 -1.83 -11.29 -21.67
CA TRP A 48 -3.17 -11.56 -22.19
C TRP A 48 -3.31 -11.34 -23.71
N PHE A 49 -2.53 -10.43 -24.28
CA PHE A 49 -2.45 -10.16 -25.72
C PHE A 49 -1.32 -10.93 -26.42
N GLY A 50 -0.34 -11.43 -25.67
CA GLY A 50 0.74 -12.28 -26.18
C GLY A 50 0.38 -13.77 -26.33
N ARG A 51 -0.86 -14.14 -26.00
CA ARG A 51 -1.48 -15.46 -26.18
C ARG A 51 -2.47 -15.36 -27.34
#